data_AF-A0A7Y5RRT8-F1
#
_entry.id   AF-A0A7Y5RRT8-F1
#
_cell.length_a   1.000
_cell.length_b   1.000
_cell.length_c   1.000
_cell.angle_alpha   90.00
_cell.angle_beta   90.00
_cell.angle_gamma   90.00
#
_symmetry.space_group_name_H-M   'P 1'
#
loop_
_entity.id
_entity.type
_entity.pdbx_description
1 polymer ?
#
loop_
_entity_poly.entity_id
_entity_poly.type
_entity_poly.pdbx_seq_one_letter_code
_entity_poly.pdbx_strand_id
1 'polypeptide(L)'
;MIHTILNSEVAASFSWEYFAWALLLGGISAISLPLGSALGLMVTPRPKVTAALTAFGGGALFCALAIELVAPTASALTEPAQHGHNPHDAMYGLLSGMLGGGILFFMLDQIINAHGGFLRKTASTIAYMSMRRKQRDEKVLRQLSAVSILREVPLSGVNKLVNLVRPRTFETGEKLFEQGDAGDALYFIVDGRIGLEENGKHFKDLEPGTVVGEIALLTGATRTATAKAIGRVQTLSLHKQDFDSLRHEFSELDTAARTLAQSRMAELKQHHDATAHQVTQWIEEARLAIEAGAELPTEGELKKAKEEHSGAPLAIWLGILLDGIPESFVIGATLLGVLVAYHGEPALLSVIPYTLIAGLFLSNFPEAMSSSIGMRSQGWGRGRILFMWVVLMVMTAAGAGLGYAAGEYLDHTTMVTIEGMAAGAMLTMIASAMIPEAVHLGGASVAGLSTLAGFVASVAFKMLE
;
A
#
# COMPACT_ATOMS: atom_id res chain seq x y z
N MET A 1 -34.49 -33.58 -38.47
CA MET A 1 -33.22 -34.17 -38.98
C MET A 1 -32.04 -33.20 -38.78
N ILE A 2 -31.94 -32.59 -37.58
CA ILE A 2 -30.76 -31.81 -37.10
C ILE A 2 -30.26 -32.37 -35.75
N HIS A 3 -30.97 -33.35 -35.18
CA HIS A 3 -30.49 -34.17 -34.05
C HIS A 3 -29.71 -35.42 -34.50
N THR A 4 -29.28 -35.48 -35.77
CA THR A 4 -28.59 -36.65 -36.39
C THR A 4 -27.33 -36.22 -37.15
N ILE A 5 -26.64 -35.18 -36.68
CA ILE A 5 -25.26 -34.83 -37.09
C ILE A 5 -24.32 -34.69 -35.86
N LEU A 6 -24.83 -34.80 -34.63
CA LEU A 6 -24.03 -34.75 -33.40
C LEU A 6 -23.85 -36.13 -32.72
N ASN A 7 -24.23 -37.23 -33.37
CA ASN A 7 -24.18 -38.57 -32.74
C ASN A 7 -23.58 -39.68 -33.60
N SER A 8 -22.78 -39.37 -34.61
CA SER A 8 -21.98 -40.38 -35.30
C SER A 8 -20.65 -39.78 -35.75
N GLU A 9 -19.59 -40.21 -35.05
CA GLU A 9 -18.18 -40.10 -35.36
C GLU A 9 -17.53 -38.72 -35.16
N VAL A 10 -16.65 -38.68 -34.14
CA VAL A 10 -15.86 -37.56 -33.61
C VAL A 10 -16.60 -36.72 -32.57
N ALA A 11 -16.61 -37.23 -31.32
CA ALA A 11 -16.43 -36.32 -30.18
C ALA A 11 -15.26 -35.40 -30.56
N ALA A 12 -15.49 -34.08 -30.64
CA ALA A 12 -14.46 -33.12 -31.05
C ALA A 12 -13.16 -33.49 -30.32
N SER A 13 -12.23 -34.10 -31.06
CA SER A 13 -11.05 -34.66 -30.46
C SER A 13 -10.20 -33.48 -30.05
N PHE A 14 -9.96 -33.34 -28.75
CA PHE A 14 -9.10 -32.31 -28.18
C PHE A 14 -7.91 -32.02 -29.11
N SER A 15 -7.85 -30.80 -29.63
CA SER A 15 -6.79 -30.44 -30.57
C SER A 15 -5.52 -30.11 -29.82
N TRP A 16 -4.59 -31.06 -29.78
CA TRP A 16 -3.25 -30.85 -29.22
C TRP A 16 -2.47 -29.73 -29.92
N GLU A 17 -2.80 -29.45 -31.18
CA GLU A 17 -2.24 -28.32 -31.93
C GLU A 17 -2.70 -26.98 -31.36
N TYR A 18 -4.01 -26.78 -31.19
CA TYR A 18 -4.56 -25.54 -30.67
C TYR A 18 -4.24 -25.34 -29.18
N PHE A 19 -4.14 -26.42 -28.41
CA PHE A 19 -3.58 -26.38 -27.07
C PHE A 19 -2.12 -25.91 -27.07
N ALA A 20 -1.28 -26.40 -28.00
CA ALA A 20 0.09 -25.94 -28.14
C ALA A 20 0.17 -24.45 -28.56
N TRP A 21 -0.76 -23.98 -29.39
CA TRP A 21 -0.89 -22.57 -29.72
C TRP A 21 -1.26 -21.74 -28.49
N ALA A 22 -2.21 -22.19 -27.66
CA ALA A 22 -2.56 -21.51 -26.41
C ALA A 22 -1.35 -21.39 -25.47
N LEU A 23 -0.58 -22.47 -25.29
CA LEU A 23 0.68 -22.44 -24.51
C LEU A 23 1.68 -21.43 -25.09
N LEU A 24 1.85 -21.42 -26.41
CA LEU A 24 2.75 -20.51 -27.10
C LEU A 24 2.34 -19.04 -26.89
N LEU A 25 1.06 -18.72 -27.08
CA LEU A 25 0.53 -17.36 -26.92
C LEU A 25 0.66 -16.89 -25.47
N GLY A 26 0.36 -17.74 -24.49
CA GLY A 26 0.61 -17.46 -23.07
C GLY A 26 2.09 -17.18 -22.79
N GLY A 27 3.00 -17.97 -23.37
CA GLY A 27 4.44 -17.76 -23.27
C GLY A 27 4.92 -16.46 -23.93
N ILE A 28 4.42 -16.13 -25.12
CA ILE A 28 4.76 -14.88 -25.84
C ILE A 28 4.29 -13.65 -25.05
N SER A 29 3.08 -13.67 -24.52
CA SER A 29 2.57 -12.59 -23.66
C SER A 29 3.46 -12.41 -22.42
N ALA A 30 3.81 -13.53 -21.77
CA ALA A 30 4.53 -13.54 -20.51
C ALA A 30 6.05 -13.39 -20.63
N ILE A 31 6.63 -13.39 -21.84
CA ILE A 31 8.07 -13.17 -22.04
C ILE A 31 8.51 -11.77 -21.58
N SER A 32 7.56 -10.83 -21.51
CA SER A 32 7.70 -9.52 -20.90
C SER A 32 8.19 -9.58 -19.45
N LEU A 33 7.83 -10.63 -18.70
CA LEU A 33 8.17 -10.80 -17.28
C LEU A 33 9.68 -11.00 -17.06
N PRO A 34 10.34 -12.05 -17.61
CA PRO A 34 11.78 -12.21 -17.45
C PRO A 34 12.57 -11.08 -18.13
N LEU A 35 12.08 -10.50 -19.24
CA LEU A 35 12.73 -9.37 -19.91
C LEU A 35 12.70 -8.10 -19.05
N GLY A 36 11.53 -7.74 -18.54
CA GLY A 36 11.35 -6.60 -17.64
C GLY A 36 12.18 -6.77 -16.37
N SER A 37 12.19 -7.97 -15.80
CA SER A 37 13.04 -8.31 -14.66
C SER A 37 14.53 -8.13 -14.96
N ALA A 38 15.02 -8.73 -16.04
CA ALA A 38 16.42 -8.64 -16.44
C ALA A 38 16.84 -7.17 -16.61
N LEU A 39 16.02 -6.37 -17.28
CA LEU A 39 16.26 -4.95 -17.44
C LEU A 39 16.29 -4.22 -16.09
N GLY A 40 15.33 -4.48 -15.20
CA GLY A 40 15.29 -3.87 -13.86
C GLY A 40 16.47 -4.26 -12.96
N LEU A 41 17.06 -5.44 -13.17
CA LEU A 41 18.26 -5.88 -12.45
C LEU A 41 19.57 -5.31 -13.04
N MET A 42 19.54 -4.87 -14.30
CA MET A 42 20.68 -4.28 -15.01
C MET A 42 20.68 -2.74 -14.93
N VAL A 43 19.51 -2.13 -15.07
CA VAL A 43 19.29 -0.69 -15.19
C VAL A 43 18.17 -0.27 -14.24
N THR A 44 18.36 0.83 -13.52
CA THR A 44 17.29 1.48 -12.74
C THR A 44 16.78 2.68 -13.54
N PRO A 45 15.63 2.58 -14.24
CA PRO A 45 15.09 3.68 -15.02
C PRO A 45 14.67 4.85 -14.12
N ARG A 46 14.55 6.04 -14.70
CA ARG A 46 14.01 7.20 -14.00
C ARG A 46 12.54 6.94 -13.62
N PRO A 47 12.07 7.34 -12.42
CA PRO A 47 10.69 7.11 -11.98
C PRO A 47 9.62 7.56 -12.97
N LYS A 48 9.82 8.71 -13.64
CA LYS A 48 8.91 9.21 -14.68
C LYS A 48 8.79 8.29 -15.90
N VAL A 49 9.86 7.58 -16.27
CA VAL A 49 9.86 6.64 -17.40
C VAL A 49 9.10 5.37 -17.01
N THR A 50 9.37 4.83 -15.83
CA THR A 50 8.61 3.69 -15.29
C THR A 50 7.13 4.05 -15.17
N ALA A 51 6.80 5.24 -14.65
CA ALA A 51 5.44 5.73 -14.56
C ALA A 51 4.75 5.81 -15.94
N ALA A 52 5.43 6.35 -16.95
CA ALA A 52 4.89 6.46 -18.29
C ALA A 52 4.63 5.07 -18.90
N LEU A 53 5.57 4.13 -18.74
CA LEU A 53 5.41 2.76 -19.21
C LEU A 53 4.26 2.03 -18.51
N THR A 54 4.18 2.10 -17.18
CA THR A 54 3.08 1.50 -16.39
C THR A 54 1.73 2.08 -16.78
N ALA A 55 1.62 3.41 -16.89
CA ALA A 55 0.38 4.06 -17.31
C ALA A 55 -0.01 3.73 -18.75
N PHE A 56 0.96 3.66 -19.67
CA PHE A 56 0.75 3.27 -21.05
C PHE A 56 0.25 1.82 -21.14
N GLY A 57 0.90 0.88 -20.45
CA GLY A 57 0.46 -0.51 -20.35
C GLY A 57 -0.96 -0.63 -19.78
N GLY A 58 -1.26 0.10 -18.69
CA GLY A 58 -2.60 0.11 -18.09
C GLY A 58 -3.68 0.66 -19.02
N GLY A 59 -3.37 1.71 -19.81
CA GLY A 59 -4.29 2.26 -20.82
C GLY A 59 -4.51 1.31 -22.00
N ALA A 60 -3.44 0.66 -22.49
CA ALA A 60 -3.52 -0.32 -23.56
C ALA A 60 -4.32 -1.56 -23.12
N LEU A 61 -4.05 -2.08 -21.92
CA LEU A 61 -4.78 -3.21 -21.35
C LEU A 61 -6.25 -2.86 -21.14
N PHE A 62 -6.57 -1.67 -20.59
CA PHE A 62 -7.95 -1.23 -20.42
C PHE A 62 -8.73 -1.23 -21.74
N CYS A 63 -8.10 -0.76 -22.83
CA CYS A 63 -8.68 -0.80 -24.17
C CYS A 63 -8.88 -2.24 -24.67
N ALA A 64 -7.84 -3.07 -24.55
CA ALA A 64 -7.89 -4.48 -24.96
C ALA A 64 -9.01 -5.25 -24.23
N LEU A 65 -9.20 -5.02 -22.94
CA LEU A 65 -10.30 -5.62 -22.17
C LEU A 65 -11.67 -5.23 -22.73
N ALA A 66 -11.87 -3.96 -23.06
CA ALA A 66 -13.13 -3.47 -23.60
C ALA A 66 -13.42 -4.06 -24.98
N ILE A 67 -12.39 -4.18 -25.85
CA ILE A 67 -12.56 -4.64 -27.22
C ILE A 67 -12.62 -6.17 -27.32
N GLU A 68 -11.75 -6.89 -26.61
CA GLU A 68 -11.56 -8.33 -26.82
C GLU A 68 -12.47 -9.17 -25.93
N LEU A 69 -12.86 -8.68 -24.74
CA LEU A 69 -13.67 -9.45 -23.79
C LEU A 69 -15.12 -8.92 -23.72
N VAL A 70 -15.33 -7.60 -23.78
CA VAL A 70 -16.66 -7.01 -23.60
C VAL A 70 -17.40 -6.81 -24.92
N ALA A 71 -16.72 -6.29 -25.96
CA ALA A 71 -17.37 -5.93 -27.22
C ALA A 71 -18.06 -7.11 -27.95
N PRO A 72 -17.52 -8.35 -28.01
CA PRO A 72 -18.19 -9.46 -28.70
C PRO A 72 -19.56 -9.81 -28.11
N THR A 73 -19.68 -9.78 -26.78
CA THR A 73 -20.96 -10.01 -26.10
C THR A 73 -21.92 -8.84 -26.34
N ALA A 74 -21.41 -7.61 -26.37
CA ALA A 74 -22.22 -6.42 -26.63
C ALA A 74 -22.77 -6.38 -28.07
N SER A 75 -21.96 -6.78 -29.07
CA SER A 75 -22.41 -6.85 -30.47
C SER A 75 -23.46 -7.94 -30.68
N ALA A 76 -23.32 -9.09 -30.01
CA ALA A 76 -24.27 -10.20 -30.09
C ALA A 76 -25.70 -9.81 -29.63
N LEU A 77 -25.85 -8.78 -28.79
CA LEU A 77 -27.16 -8.24 -28.39
C LEU A 77 -27.87 -7.46 -29.49
N THR A 78 -27.12 -6.96 -30.48
CA THR A 78 -27.65 -6.14 -31.58
C THR A 78 -27.95 -6.94 -32.84
N GLU A 79 -27.47 -8.18 -32.91
CA GLU A 79 -27.69 -9.09 -34.04
C GLU A 79 -29.01 -9.89 -33.88
N PRO A 80 -29.70 -10.23 -34.97
CA PRO A 80 -30.91 -11.05 -34.91
C PRO A 80 -30.57 -12.44 -34.34
N ALA A 81 -31.31 -12.85 -33.30
CA ALA A 81 -31.08 -14.10 -32.56
C ALA A 81 -30.92 -15.29 -33.52
N GLN A 82 -29.70 -15.83 -33.61
CA GLN A 82 -29.44 -17.08 -34.31
C GLN A 82 -29.74 -18.27 -33.39
N HIS A 83 -30.27 -19.34 -34.00
CA HIS A 83 -30.86 -20.52 -33.37
C HIS A 83 -30.20 -21.00 -32.06
N GLY A 84 -30.94 -20.87 -30.95
CA GLY A 84 -30.77 -21.73 -29.76
C GLY A 84 -30.18 -21.09 -28.50
N HIS A 85 -29.59 -19.89 -28.57
CA HIS A 85 -29.02 -19.21 -27.39
C HIS A 85 -29.60 -17.80 -27.24
N ASN A 86 -30.03 -17.46 -26.01
CA ASN A 86 -30.54 -16.14 -25.69
C ASN A 86 -29.36 -15.19 -25.42
N PRO A 87 -29.15 -14.14 -26.23
CA PRO A 87 -28.01 -13.24 -26.07
C PRO A 87 -28.02 -12.49 -24.73
N HIS A 88 -29.19 -12.37 -24.09
CA HIS A 88 -29.29 -11.83 -22.74
C HIS A 88 -28.62 -12.72 -21.68
N ASP A 89 -28.59 -14.04 -21.86
CA ASP A 89 -27.96 -14.95 -20.90
C ASP A 89 -26.43 -14.77 -20.90
N ALA A 90 -25.83 -14.59 -22.08
CA ALA A 90 -24.42 -14.24 -22.21
C ALA A 90 -24.11 -12.87 -21.58
N MET A 91 -24.97 -11.87 -21.76
CA MET A 91 -24.82 -10.56 -21.11
C MET A 91 -24.87 -10.66 -19.58
N TYR A 92 -25.83 -11.41 -19.02
CA TYR A 92 -25.89 -11.61 -17.57
C TYR A 92 -24.69 -12.40 -17.05
N GLY A 93 -24.22 -13.40 -17.80
CA GLY A 93 -22.98 -14.12 -17.55
C GLY A 93 -21.78 -13.17 -17.47
N LEU A 94 -21.58 -12.34 -18.49
CA LEU A 94 -20.49 -11.35 -18.53
C LEU A 94 -20.54 -10.41 -17.33
N LEU A 95 -21.69 -9.78 -17.07
CA LEU A 95 -21.83 -8.78 -15.99
C LEU A 95 -21.63 -9.40 -14.60
N SER A 96 -22.23 -10.57 -14.36
CA SER A 96 -22.07 -11.29 -13.09
C SER A 96 -20.64 -11.79 -12.91
N GLY A 97 -20.01 -12.27 -13.98
CA GLY A 97 -18.59 -12.59 -14.06
C GLY A 97 -17.73 -11.40 -13.67
N MET A 98 -17.88 -10.25 -14.35
CA MET A 98 -17.12 -9.03 -14.07
C MET A 98 -17.22 -8.58 -12.62
N LEU A 99 -18.41 -8.56 -12.04
CA LEU A 99 -18.59 -8.22 -10.63
C LEU A 99 -17.93 -9.26 -9.71
N GLY A 100 -18.18 -10.54 -9.97
CA GLY A 100 -17.62 -11.64 -9.16
C GLY A 100 -16.10 -11.68 -9.19
N GLY A 101 -15.50 -11.53 -10.37
CA GLY A 101 -14.05 -11.53 -10.57
C GLY A 101 -13.36 -10.32 -9.96
N GLY A 102 -13.96 -9.13 -10.11
CA GLY A 102 -13.45 -7.92 -9.44
C GLY A 102 -13.47 -8.04 -7.91
N ILE A 103 -14.56 -8.54 -7.34
CA ILE A 103 -14.68 -8.77 -5.89
C ILE A 103 -13.69 -9.84 -5.42
N LEU A 104 -13.62 -10.97 -6.11
CA LEU A 104 -12.70 -12.06 -5.78
C LEU A 104 -11.24 -11.59 -5.81
N PHE A 105 -10.86 -10.88 -6.86
CA PHE A 105 -9.54 -10.29 -6.98
C PHE A 105 -9.25 -9.32 -5.83
N PHE A 106 -10.18 -8.41 -5.53
CA PHE A 106 -10.02 -7.48 -4.41
C PHE A 106 -9.82 -8.22 -3.07
N MET A 107 -10.59 -9.28 -2.80
CA MET A 107 -10.43 -10.06 -1.57
C MET A 107 -9.08 -10.77 -1.50
N LEU A 108 -8.63 -11.38 -2.60
CA LEU A 108 -7.34 -12.07 -2.67
C LEU A 108 -6.17 -11.07 -2.53
N ASP A 109 -6.28 -9.89 -3.16
CA ASP A 109 -5.30 -8.81 -3.03
C ASP A 109 -5.18 -8.33 -1.58
N GLN A 110 -6.30 -8.18 -0.86
CA GLN A 110 -6.31 -7.85 0.57
C GLN A 110 -5.59 -8.91 1.43
N ILE A 111 -5.79 -10.20 1.14
CA ILE A 111 -5.12 -11.29 1.85
C ILE A 111 -3.61 -11.25 1.63
N ILE A 112 -3.18 -11.00 0.38
CA ILE A 112 -1.76 -10.89 0.03
C ILE A 112 -1.14 -9.66 0.68
N ASN A 113 -1.84 -8.53 0.68
CA ASN A 113 -1.41 -7.31 1.36
C ASN A 113 -1.23 -7.53 2.87
N ALA A 114 -2.11 -8.30 3.52
CA ALA A 114 -1.97 -8.65 4.95
C ALA A 114 -0.67 -9.43 5.27
N HIS A 115 -0.10 -10.14 4.28
CA HIS A 115 1.13 -10.92 4.41
C HIS A 115 2.38 -10.21 3.86
N GLY A 116 2.30 -8.89 3.62
CA GLY A 116 3.44 -8.08 3.15
C GLY A 116 3.41 -7.75 1.66
N GLY A 117 2.36 -8.14 0.93
CA GLY A 117 2.16 -7.82 -0.49
C GLY A 117 2.05 -6.33 -0.79
N PHE A 118 1.72 -5.51 0.22
CA PHE A 118 1.66 -4.06 0.08
C PHE A 118 3.01 -3.44 -0.34
N LEU A 119 4.12 -4.15 -0.11
CA LEU A 119 5.47 -3.76 -0.50
C LEU A 119 5.73 -3.93 -2.02
N ARG A 120 4.78 -4.51 -2.77
CA ARG A 120 4.83 -4.64 -4.23
C ARG A 120 4.77 -3.29 -4.93
N LYS A 121 3.98 -2.34 -4.42
CA LYS A 121 3.82 -1.01 -5.01
C LYS A 121 4.07 0.07 -3.97
N THR A 122 4.83 1.10 -4.34
CA THR A 122 5.15 2.21 -3.41
C THR A 122 3.88 2.91 -2.90
N ALA A 123 2.85 3.00 -3.74
CA ALA A 123 1.54 3.55 -3.39
C ALA A 123 0.81 2.76 -2.29
N SER A 124 0.77 1.42 -2.39
CA SER A 124 0.14 0.56 -1.37
C SER A 124 0.92 0.57 -0.05
N THR A 125 2.24 0.71 -0.11
CA THR A 125 3.07 0.90 1.09
C THR A 125 2.73 2.18 1.84
N ILE A 126 2.61 3.29 1.11
CA ILE A 126 2.23 4.58 1.71
C ILE A 126 0.81 4.54 2.24
N ALA A 127 -0.14 3.93 1.50
CA ALA A 127 -1.52 3.80 1.94
C ALA A 127 -1.61 3.04 3.27
N TYR A 128 -0.92 1.90 3.38
CA TYR A 128 -0.85 1.09 4.60
C TYR A 128 -0.26 1.86 5.79
N MET A 129 0.88 2.55 5.56
CA MET A 129 1.52 3.37 6.60
C MET A 129 0.63 4.55 7.03
N SER A 130 -0.11 5.16 6.10
CA SER A 130 -1.04 6.26 6.41
C SER A 130 -2.22 5.81 7.28
N MET A 131 -2.76 4.62 7.03
CA MET A 131 -3.83 4.02 7.83
C MET A 131 -3.36 3.69 9.25
N ARG A 132 -2.18 3.08 9.42
CA ARG A 132 -1.59 2.83 10.74
C ARG A 132 -1.28 4.12 11.49
N ARG A 133 -0.78 5.15 10.80
CA ARG A 133 -0.54 6.46 11.40
C ARG A 133 -1.85 7.08 11.90
N LYS A 134 -2.93 7.02 11.13
CA LYS A 134 -4.24 7.51 11.56
C LYS A 134 -4.75 6.80 12.82
N GLN A 135 -4.65 5.47 12.90
CA GLN A 135 -5.06 4.71 14.09
C GLN A 135 -4.21 5.06 15.33
N ARG A 136 -2.89 5.21 15.15
CA ARG A 136 -1.98 5.67 16.20
C ARG A 136 -2.38 7.06 16.68
N ASP A 137 -2.58 7.98 15.75
CA ASP A 137 -2.89 9.38 16.03
C ASP A 137 -4.23 9.51 16.78
N GLU A 138 -5.26 8.74 16.40
CA GLU A 138 -6.53 8.67 17.13
C GLU A 138 -6.36 8.15 18.58
N LYS A 139 -5.54 7.11 18.77
CA LYS A 139 -5.28 6.55 20.11
C LYS A 139 -4.56 7.57 21.00
N VAL A 140 -3.50 8.19 20.49
CA VAL A 140 -2.72 9.20 21.20
C VAL A 140 -3.58 10.43 21.51
N LEU A 141 -4.43 10.86 20.58
CA LEU A 141 -5.34 11.98 20.78
C LEU A 141 -6.32 11.72 21.93
N ARG A 142 -6.91 10.50 22.02
CA ARG A 142 -7.77 10.12 23.15
C ARG A 142 -7.01 10.18 24.48
N GLN A 143 -5.79 9.67 24.52
CA GLN A 143 -4.96 9.69 25.73
C GLN A 143 -4.60 11.12 26.17
N LEU A 144 -4.22 11.98 25.22
CA LEU A 144 -3.88 13.39 25.48
C LEU A 144 -5.10 14.21 25.90
N SER A 145 -6.30 13.91 25.39
CA SER A 145 -7.53 14.62 25.78
C SER A 145 -7.90 14.46 27.26
N ALA A 146 -7.43 13.39 27.91
CA ALA A 146 -7.63 13.16 29.34
C ALA A 146 -6.67 13.98 30.21
N VAL A 147 -5.60 14.54 29.63
CA VAL A 147 -4.60 15.31 30.37
C VAL A 147 -5.12 16.71 30.66
N SER A 148 -5.16 17.09 31.93
CA SER A 148 -5.75 18.35 32.39
C SER A 148 -5.10 19.59 31.76
N ILE A 149 -3.78 19.61 31.61
CA ILE A 149 -3.01 20.74 31.03
C ILE A 149 -3.35 21.01 29.55
N LEU A 150 -3.92 20.03 28.84
CA LEU A 150 -4.17 20.13 27.39
C LEU A 150 -5.61 20.57 27.06
N ARG A 151 -6.47 20.74 28.07
CA ARG A 151 -7.88 21.12 27.86
C ARG A 151 -8.05 22.50 27.23
N GLU A 152 -7.12 23.41 27.52
CA GLU A 152 -7.14 24.78 27.03
C GLU A 152 -6.30 24.96 25.75
N VAL A 153 -5.61 23.90 25.29
CA VAL A 153 -4.79 23.95 24.08
C VAL A 153 -5.68 23.79 22.85
N PRO A 154 -5.57 24.67 21.84
CA PRO A 154 -6.31 24.54 20.59
C PRO A 154 -6.09 23.18 19.91
N LEU A 155 -7.10 22.69 19.18
CA LEU A 155 -7.03 21.40 18.46
C LEU A 155 -5.82 21.31 17.51
N SER A 156 -5.38 22.43 16.92
CA SER A 156 -4.17 22.51 16.11
C SER A 156 -2.90 22.18 16.90
N GLY A 157 -2.79 22.65 18.14
CA GLY A 157 -1.67 22.35 19.04
C GLY A 157 -1.68 20.92 19.54
N VAL A 158 -2.87 20.39 19.88
CA VAL A 158 -3.02 18.98 20.24
C VAL A 158 -2.64 18.06 19.07
N ASN A 159 -3.04 18.39 17.84
CA ASN A 159 -2.66 17.63 16.65
C ASN A 159 -1.15 17.62 16.39
N LYS A 160 -0.44 18.73 16.65
CA LYS A 160 1.02 18.76 16.58
C LYS A 160 1.64 17.89 17.67
N LEU A 161 1.12 17.97 18.89
CA LEU A 161 1.60 17.18 20.02
C LEU A 161 1.51 15.66 19.78
N VAL A 162 0.44 15.18 19.14
CA VAL A 162 0.26 13.75 18.74
C VAL A 162 1.45 13.21 17.93
N ASN A 163 2.09 14.05 17.12
CA ASN A 163 3.23 13.65 16.28
C ASN A 163 4.56 13.62 17.04
N LEU A 164 4.67 14.40 18.12
CA LEU A 164 5.92 14.62 18.86
C LEU A 164 6.06 13.69 20.07
N VAL A 165 4.94 13.26 20.66
CA VAL A 165 4.99 12.36 21.81
C VAL A 165 5.44 10.94 21.43
N ARG A 166 6.09 10.26 22.37
CA ARG A 166 6.54 8.87 22.24
C ARG A 166 6.06 8.04 23.43
N PRO A 167 5.49 6.84 23.23
CA PRO A 167 5.05 5.99 24.33
C PRO A 167 6.26 5.41 25.10
N ARG A 168 6.20 5.44 26.43
CA ARG A 168 7.19 4.86 27.35
C ARG A 168 6.46 4.05 28.42
N THR A 169 6.92 2.84 28.69
CA THR A 169 6.40 1.98 29.76
C THR A 169 7.48 1.83 30.82
N PHE A 170 7.10 1.94 32.08
CA PHE A 170 7.96 1.78 33.23
C PHE A 170 7.42 0.63 34.10
N GLU A 171 8.31 -0.25 34.54
CA GLU A 171 7.97 -1.34 35.44
C GLU A 171 7.95 -0.88 36.90
N THR A 172 7.42 -1.73 37.79
CA THR A 172 7.26 -1.36 39.21
C THR A 172 8.60 -0.99 39.84
N GLY A 173 8.67 0.21 40.40
CA GLY A 173 9.86 0.74 41.06
C GLY A 173 10.91 1.33 40.12
N GLU A 174 10.71 1.27 38.80
CA GLU A 174 11.56 1.94 37.83
C GLU A 174 11.43 3.46 37.94
N LYS A 175 12.55 4.18 37.82
CA LYS A 175 12.57 5.64 37.92
C LYS A 175 12.44 6.26 36.53
N LEU A 176 11.59 7.26 36.40
CA LEU A 176 11.46 8.07 35.19
C LEU A 176 12.65 9.02 35.06
N PHE A 177 13.07 9.59 36.19
CA PHE A 177 14.25 10.43 36.35
C PHE A 177 14.55 10.60 37.85
N GLU A 178 15.78 11.00 38.18
CA GLU A 178 16.23 11.24 39.55
C GLU A 178 16.31 12.75 39.85
N GLN A 179 16.19 13.09 41.14
CA GLN A 179 16.44 14.45 41.61
C GLN A 179 17.88 14.86 41.28
N GLY A 180 18.06 16.06 40.73
CA GLY A 180 19.36 16.56 40.30
C GLY A 180 19.70 16.29 38.83
N ASP A 181 18.94 15.42 38.15
CA ASP A 181 19.16 15.17 36.71
C ASP A 181 18.84 16.41 35.87
N ALA A 182 19.42 16.48 34.67
CA ALA A 182 19.00 17.47 33.68
C ALA A 182 17.56 17.19 33.19
N GLY A 183 16.78 18.24 32.95
CA GLY A 183 15.46 18.12 32.34
C GLY A 183 15.53 17.92 30.83
N ASP A 184 15.30 16.69 30.36
CA ASP A 184 15.39 16.28 28.95
C ASP A 184 14.04 15.97 28.28
N ALA A 185 13.03 15.60 29.07
CA ALA A 185 11.67 15.32 28.62
C ALA A 185 10.62 15.62 29.71
N LEU A 186 9.37 15.84 29.29
CA LEU A 186 8.20 15.74 30.17
C LEU A 186 7.44 14.45 29.88
N TYR A 187 6.65 14.00 30.85
CA TYR A 187 5.87 12.77 30.74
C TYR A 187 4.41 13.04 31.06
N PHE A 188 3.51 12.74 30.11
CA PHE A 188 2.07 12.65 30.32
C PHE A 188 1.74 11.26 30.86
N ILE A 189 1.16 11.16 32.06
CA ILE A 189 0.79 9.87 32.64
C ILE A 189 -0.55 9.44 32.05
N VAL A 190 -0.56 8.33 31.31
CA VAL A 190 -1.78 7.85 30.63
C VAL A 190 -2.40 6.64 31.31
N ASP A 191 -1.62 5.87 32.08
CA ASP A 191 -2.07 4.72 32.87
C ASP A 191 -1.07 4.40 33.99
N GLY A 192 -1.53 3.95 35.16
CA GLY A 192 -0.71 3.70 36.35
C GLY A 192 -0.42 4.94 37.22
N ARG A 193 0.44 4.80 38.24
CA ARG A 193 0.75 5.86 39.22
C ARG A 193 2.24 6.12 39.38
N ILE A 194 2.61 7.38 39.57
CA ILE A 194 4.00 7.81 39.79
C ILE A 194 4.14 8.43 41.17
N GLY A 195 5.04 7.89 42.00
CA GLY A 195 5.42 8.49 43.27
C GLY A 195 6.55 9.51 43.10
N LEU A 196 6.45 10.65 43.78
CA LEU A 196 7.48 11.68 43.86
C LEU A 196 8.22 11.59 45.20
N GLU A 197 9.55 11.58 45.13
CA GLU A 197 10.44 11.51 46.28
C GLU A 197 11.44 12.69 46.26
N GLU A 198 11.60 13.39 47.38
CA GLU A 198 12.63 14.41 47.59
C GLU A 198 13.57 13.93 48.70
N ASN A 199 14.89 13.92 48.44
CA ASN A 199 15.88 13.38 49.38
C ASN A 199 15.55 11.97 49.90
N GLY A 200 14.96 11.13 49.03
CA GLY A 200 14.53 9.76 49.34
C GLY A 200 13.26 9.66 50.19
N LYS A 201 12.59 10.77 50.49
CA LYS A 201 11.29 10.79 51.19
C LYS A 201 10.17 11.02 50.19
N HIS A 202 9.25 10.07 50.15
CA HIS A 202 8.02 10.18 49.38
C HIS A 202 7.13 11.31 49.91
N PHE A 203 6.59 12.16 49.02
CA PHE A 203 5.72 13.27 49.42
C PHE A 203 4.43 13.40 48.61
N LYS A 204 4.32 12.80 47.42
CA LYS A 204 3.11 12.89 46.57
C LYS A 204 3.03 11.79 45.52
N ASP A 205 1.83 11.28 45.28
CA ASP A 205 1.50 10.42 44.15
C ASP A 205 0.83 11.20 43.01
N LEU A 206 1.18 10.86 41.77
CA LEU A 206 0.58 11.38 40.55
C LEU A 206 -0.24 10.29 39.85
N GLU A 207 -1.47 10.63 39.50
CA GLU A 207 -2.46 9.77 38.85
C GLU A 207 -2.49 10.00 37.32
N PRO A 208 -3.14 9.10 36.53
CA PRO A 208 -3.35 9.30 35.11
C PRO A 208 -4.07 10.61 34.78
N GLY A 209 -3.75 11.20 33.63
CA GLY A 209 -4.25 12.52 33.21
C GLY A 209 -3.44 13.70 33.77
N THR A 210 -2.34 13.42 34.47
CA THR A 210 -1.41 14.44 34.96
C THR A 210 -0.08 14.43 34.18
N VAL A 211 0.74 15.45 34.39
CA VAL A 211 2.05 15.63 33.75
C VAL A 211 3.13 15.65 34.80
N VAL A 212 4.34 15.20 34.48
CA VAL A 212 5.50 15.31 35.36
C VAL A 212 6.76 15.69 34.59
N GLY A 213 7.63 16.49 35.24
CA GLY A 213 8.91 16.91 34.70
C GLY A 213 8.93 18.30 34.07
N GLU A 214 7.79 19.00 34.04
CA GLU A 214 7.62 20.32 33.45
C GLU A 214 8.49 21.41 34.08
N ILE A 215 8.75 21.35 35.39
CA ILE A 215 9.51 22.39 36.12
C ILE A 215 10.93 22.53 35.56
N ALA A 216 11.66 21.42 35.40
CA ALA A 216 13.02 21.42 34.88
C ALA A 216 13.08 21.89 33.41
N LEU A 217 12.04 21.60 32.63
CA LEU A 217 11.96 22.02 31.24
C LEU A 217 11.65 23.52 31.11
N LEU A 218 10.81 24.09 31.98
CA LEU A 218 10.44 25.51 31.98
C LEU A 218 11.49 26.42 32.62
N THR A 219 12.11 25.96 33.72
CA THR A 219 13.05 26.78 34.50
C THR A 219 14.50 26.61 34.07
N GLY A 220 14.81 25.53 33.34
CA GLY A 220 16.18 25.13 33.03
C GLY A 220 16.95 24.54 34.22
N ALA A 221 16.36 24.51 35.42
CA ALA A 221 16.94 23.88 36.59
C ALA A 221 16.95 22.35 36.45
N THR A 222 17.71 21.69 37.32
CA THR A 222 17.70 20.23 37.45
C THR A 222 16.34 19.73 37.96
N ARG A 223 16.07 18.43 37.82
CA ARG A 223 14.88 17.79 38.38
C ARG A 223 14.80 18.07 39.88
N THR A 224 13.65 18.58 40.32
CA THR A 224 13.42 18.99 41.71
C THR A 224 13.12 17.81 42.64
N ALA A 225 12.68 16.68 42.09
CA ALA A 225 12.36 15.46 42.81
C ALA A 225 12.63 14.23 41.93
N THR A 226 12.77 13.06 42.54
CA THR A 226 12.82 11.77 41.85
C THR A 226 11.39 11.31 41.54
N ALA A 227 11.14 10.85 40.32
CA ALA A 227 9.84 10.30 39.91
C ALA A 227 9.96 8.79 39.68
N LYS A 228 9.13 7.99 40.36
CA LYS A 228 9.23 6.52 40.40
C LYS A 228 7.88 5.84 40.15
N ALA A 229 7.87 4.77 39.37
CA ALA A 229 6.66 4.02 39.05
C ALA A 229 6.14 3.18 40.24
N ILE A 230 4.85 3.34 40.55
CA ILE A 230 4.11 2.54 41.54
C ILE A 230 3.22 1.56 40.78
N GLY A 231 3.74 0.36 40.55
CA GLY A 231 3.15 -0.58 39.60
C GLY A 231 3.68 -0.36 38.18
N ARG A 232 3.06 -1.02 37.19
CA ARG A 232 3.34 -0.78 35.78
C ARG A 232 2.70 0.54 35.35
N VAL A 233 3.48 1.42 34.71
CA VAL A 233 3.04 2.76 34.30
C VAL A 233 3.27 2.98 32.82
N GLN A 234 2.29 3.55 32.14
CA GLN A 234 2.43 4.02 30.76
C GLN A 234 2.40 5.54 30.72
N THR A 235 3.32 6.10 29.95
CA THR A 235 3.42 7.54 29.72
C THR A 235 3.58 7.85 28.24
N LEU A 236 3.23 9.07 27.86
CA LEU A 236 3.65 9.69 26.62
C LEU A 236 4.75 10.70 26.97
N SER A 237 5.97 10.49 26.49
CA SER A 237 7.09 11.41 26.69
C SER A 237 7.15 12.44 25.56
N LEU A 238 7.38 13.70 25.91
CA LEU A 238 7.68 14.78 24.97
C LEU A 238 9.06 15.33 25.29
N HIS A 239 9.97 15.33 24.31
CA HIS A 239 11.31 15.86 24.50
C HIS A 239 11.29 17.36 24.74
N LYS A 240 12.31 17.86 25.44
CA LYS A 240 12.44 19.28 25.77
C LYS A 240 12.35 20.17 24.53
N GLN A 241 13.06 19.81 23.45
CA GLN A 241 13.05 20.56 22.19
C GLN A 241 11.63 20.68 21.59
N ASP A 242 10.87 19.59 21.62
CA ASP A 242 9.50 19.55 21.10
C ASP A 242 8.52 20.31 22.00
N PHE A 243 8.71 20.22 23.32
CA PHE A 243 7.92 20.94 24.30
C PHE A 243 8.17 22.46 24.25
N ASP A 244 9.44 22.86 24.10
CA ASP A 244 9.86 24.23 23.89
C ASP A 244 9.23 24.78 22.61
N SER A 245 9.25 24.00 21.52
CA SER A 245 8.64 24.37 20.24
C SER A 245 7.12 24.56 20.35
N LEU A 246 6.42 23.61 20.99
CA LEU A 246 4.96 23.68 21.11
C LEU A 246 4.48 24.84 21.99
N ARG A 247 5.17 25.14 23.10
CA ARG A 247 4.74 26.24 23.98
C ARG A 247 4.95 27.60 23.34
N HIS A 248 5.95 27.72 22.47
CA HIS A 248 6.18 28.94 21.69
C HIS A 248 5.09 29.17 20.65
N GLU A 249 4.56 28.09 20.08
CA GLU A 249 3.50 28.16 19.09
C GLU A 249 2.11 28.36 19.72
N PHE A 250 1.86 27.77 20.89
CA PHE A 250 0.56 27.80 21.56
C PHE A 250 0.71 28.40 22.97
N SER A 251 0.38 29.69 23.11
CA SER A 251 0.50 30.42 24.37
C SER A 251 -0.39 29.85 25.48
N GLU A 252 -1.48 29.17 25.11
CA GLU A 252 -2.34 28.44 26.04
C GLU A 252 -1.58 27.28 26.71
N LEU A 253 -0.74 26.56 25.95
CA LEU A 253 0.10 25.50 26.49
C LEU A 253 1.18 26.06 27.43
N ASP A 254 1.82 27.19 27.06
CA ASP A 254 2.81 27.86 27.92
C ASP A 254 2.16 28.33 29.24
N THR A 255 0.98 28.96 29.16
CA THR A 255 0.24 29.46 30.32
C THR A 255 -0.16 28.31 31.25
N ALA A 256 -0.71 27.23 30.69
CA ALA A 256 -1.10 26.05 31.46
C ALA A 256 0.12 25.38 32.12
N ALA A 257 1.25 25.29 31.42
CA ALA A 257 2.48 24.73 31.94
C ALA A 257 3.09 25.58 33.07
N ARG A 258 3.13 26.91 32.91
CA ARG A 258 3.60 27.82 33.96
C ARG A 258 2.72 27.78 35.20
N THR A 259 1.40 27.73 35.03
CA THR A 259 0.45 27.65 36.13
C THR A 259 0.65 26.36 36.93
N LEU A 260 0.79 25.22 36.23
CA LEU A 260 1.09 23.93 36.86
C LEU A 260 2.44 23.96 37.61
N ALA A 261 3.49 24.49 36.98
CA ALA A 261 4.80 24.59 37.58
C ALA A 261 4.80 25.51 38.81
N GLN A 262 4.10 26.64 38.77
CA GLN A 262 3.96 27.55 39.91
C GLN A 262 3.24 26.90 41.08
N SER A 263 2.13 26.20 40.82
CA SER A 263 1.40 25.43 41.85
C SER A 263 2.30 24.39 42.50
N ARG A 264 3.07 23.63 41.72
CA ARG A 264 4.00 22.61 42.24
C ARG A 264 5.22 23.19 42.92
N MET A 265 5.76 24.30 42.43
CA MET A 265 6.84 25.02 43.10
C MET A 265 6.38 25.62 44.43
N ALA A 266 5.12 26.03 44.56
CA ALA A 266 4.56 26.48 45.84
C ALA A 266 4.43 25.31 46.83
N GLU A 267 4.00 24.13 46.37
CA GLU A 267 4.01 22.89 47.18
C GLU A 267 5.43 22.51 47.61
N LEU A 268 6.43 22.65 46.71
CA LEU A 268 7.84 22.38 47.04
C LEU A 268 8.44 23.45 47.97
N LYS A 269 8.06 24.72 47.83
CA LYS A 269 8.52 25.82 48.71
C LYS A 269 7.95 25.71 50.12
N GLN A 270 6.77 25.13 50.31
CA GLN A 270 6.29 24.76 51.64
C GLN A 270 7.22 23.74 52.33
N HIS A 271 8.12 23.08 51.58
CA HIS A 271 9.10 22.12 52.07
C HIS A 271 10.57 22.61 52.06
N HIS A 272 10.89 23.75 51.44
CA HIS A 272 12.26 24.28 51.34
C HIS A 272 12.27 25.82 51.32
N ASP A 273 12.63 26.44 52.44
CA ASP A 273 12.94 27.86 52.52
C ASP A 273 14.43 28.13 52.19
N ALA A 274 14.68 29.32 51.58
CA ALA A 274 15.98 29.98 51.32
C ALA A 274 16.80 29.45 50.10
N THR A 275 17.42 30.21 49.19
CA THR A 275 17.75 31.64 49.03
C THR A 275 17.95 31.97 47.54
N ALA A 276 17.87 33.26 47.21
CA ALA A 276 17.86 33.88 45.89
C ALA A 276 19.23 34.09 45.20
N HIS A 277 19.13 34.48 43.90
CA HIS A 277 19.82 35.62 43.25
C HIS A 277 20.78 35.27 42.09
N GLN A 278 20.28 35.19 40.83
CA GLN A 278 21.12 35.24 39.60
C GLN A 278 20.35 35.37 38.26
N VAL A 279 19.20 36.06 38.19
CA VAL A 279 18.36 36.05 36.97
C VAL A 279 18.55 37.28 36.05
N THR A 280 19.31 38.29 36.44
CA THR A 280 19.28 39.58 35.73
C THR A 280 20.26 39.69 34.55
N GLN A 281 21.14 38.70 34.31
CA GLN A 281 22.17 38.78 33.26
C GLN A 281 21.89 37.95 32.00
N TRP A 282 20.87 37.10 32.00
CA TRP A 282 20.57 36.16 30.92
C TRP A 282 19.56 36.68 29.87
N ILE A 283 18.89 37.80 30.16
CA ILE A 283 17.79 38.33 29.33
C ILE A 283 18.30 38.90 27.99
N GLU A 284 19.59 39.23 27.87
CA GLU A 284 20.09 39.99 26.72
C GLU A 284 20.77 39.15 25.63
N GLU A 285 21.09 37.88 25.90
CA GLU A 285 21.74 36.99 24.93
C GLU A 285 20.76 36.11 24.13
N ALA A 286 19.51 35.98 24.60
CA ALA A 286 18.48 35.13 23.98
C ALA A 286 17.81 35.74 22.73
N ARG A 287 18.13 36.99 22.36
CA ARG A 287 17.42 37.76 21.32
C ARG A 287 17.86 37.44 19.88
N LEU A 288 18.90 36.64 19.66
CA LEU A 288 19.56 36.54 18.34
C LEU A 288 19.55 35.16 17.68
N ALA A 289 19.00 34.12 18.31
CA ALA A 289 18.89 32.79 17.70
C ALA A 289 17.48 32.50 17.14
N ILE A 290 16.74 33.58 16.85
CA ILE A 290 15.32 33.61 16.46
C ILE A 290 15.06 33.21 15.00
N GLU A 291 16.06 32.90 14.17
CA GLU A 291 15.83 32.76 12.72
C GLU A 291 16.26 31.39 12.13
N ALA A 292 15.26 30.66 11.61
CA ALA A 292 15.27 29.47 10.72
C ALA A 292 15.40 28.08 11.39
N GLY A 293 14.60 27.03 11.16
CA GLY A 293 13.58 26.64 10.16
C GLY A 293 13.67 25.10 9.93
N ALA A 294 12.56 24.36 9.71
CA ALA A 294 12.37 22.90 9.96
C ALA A 294 12.70 21.89 8.81
N GLU A 295 12.87 20.58 9.13
CA GLU A 295 13.20 19.44 8.20
C GLU A 295 12.37 18.13 8.35
N LEU A 296 12.46 17.24 7.33
CA LEU A 296 11.69 16.02 7.00
C LEU A 296 12.20 14.69 7.62
N PRO A 297 11.43 13.57 7.60
CA PRO A 297 11.77 12.30 8.27
C PRO A 297 12.98 11.55 7.70
N THR A 298 13.66 10.79 8.58
CA THR A 298 14.99 10.20 8.36
C THR A 298 14.97 8.78 7.79
N GLU A 299 16.00 8.44 7.00
CA GLU A 299 16.21 7.12 6.36
C GLU A 299 16.21 5.92 7.34
N GLY A 300 16.52 6.17 8.61
CA GLY A 300 16.47 5.16 9.68
C GLY A 300 15.06 4.68 10.01
N GLU A 301 14.05 5.55 9.91
CA GLU A 301 12.64 5.18 10.13
C GLU A 301 12.12 4.31 8.97
N LEU A 302 12.57 4.58 7.74
CA LEU A 302 12.29 3.77 6.55
C LEU A 302 12.91 2.36 6.64
N LYS A 303 14.10 2.25 7.24
CA LYS A 303 14.81 0.97 7.37
C LYS A 303 14.19 0.06 8.44
N LYS A 304 13.67 0.63 9.53
CA LYS A 304 13.07 -0.14 10.63
C LYS A 304 11.74 -0.80 10.23
N ALA A 305 10.93 -0.12 9.42
CA ALA A 305 9.72 -0.71 8.83
C ALA A 305 10.02 -1.84 7.82
N LYS A 306 11.23 -1.88 7.26
CA LYS A 306 11.70 -2.88 6.30
C LYS A 306 12.16 -4.19 6.96
N GLU A 307 12.62 -4.13 8.20
CA GLU A 307 13.15 -5.30 8.93
C GLU A 307 12.05 -6.13 9.62
N GLU A 308 10.88 -5.55 9.92
CA GLU A 308 9.75 -6.26 10.56
C GLU A 308 9.03 -7.29 9.65
N HIS A 309 9.35 -7.37 8.34
CA HIS A 309 8.66 -8.25 7.38
C HIS A 309 9.62 -9.14 6.56
N SER A 310 10.12 -10.23 7.16
CA SER A 310 11.04 -11.20 6.53
C SER A 310 10.45 -12.02 5.36
N GLY A 311 9.15 -11.94 5.09
CA GLY A 311 8.45 -12.64 3.99
C GLY A 311 8.10 -11.77 2.77
N ALA A 312 8.46 -10.48 2.78
CA ALA A 312 8.00 -9.49 1.80
C ALA A 312 8.28 -9.85 0.32
N PRO A 313 9.45 -10.37 -0.09
CA PRO A 313 9.69 -10.70 -1.50
C PRO A 313 8.80 -11.85 -2.03
N LEU A 314 8.46 -12.81 -1.18
CA LEU A 314 7.56 -13.92 -1.54
C LEU A 314 6.12 -13.41 -1.70
N ALA A 315 5.69 -12.48 -0.84
CA ALA A 315 4.38 -11.85 -0.94
C ALA A 315 4.26 -10.97 -2.21
N ILE A 316 5.33 -10.27 -2.60
CA ILE A 316 5.40 -9.53 -3.87
C ILE A 316 5.18 -10.48 -5.05
N TRP A 317 5.92 -11.60 -5.09
CA TRP A 317 5.76 -12.58 -6.17
C TRP A 317 4.39 -13.23 -6.19
N LEU A 318 3.83 -13.57 -5.03
CA LEU A 318 2.50 -14.18 -4.92
C LEU A 318 1.40 -13.22 -5.41
N GLY A 319 1.54 -11.92 -5.17
CA GLY A 319 0.65 -10.91 -5.75
C GLY A 319 0.67 -10.90 -7.27
N ILE A 320 1.85 -10.96 -7.88
CA ILE A 320 1.97 -10.93 -9.34
C ILE A 320 1.52 -12.25 -9.97
N LEU A 321 1.69 -13.37 -9.26
CA LEU A 321 1.06 -14.64 -9.62
C LEU A 321 -0.47 -14.52 -9.64
N LEU A 322 -1.05 -13.87 -8.63
CA LEU A 322 -2.50 -13.63 -8.59
C LEU A 322 -2.98 -12.82 -9.80
N ASP A 323 -2.21 -11.82 -10.23
CA ASP A 323 -2.52 -11.01 -11.41
C ASP A 323 -2.44 -11.86 -12.70
N GLY A 324 -1.44 -12.74 -12.80
CA GLY A 324 -1.21 -13.58 -13.98
C GLY A 324 -2.21 -14.72 -14.19
N ILE A 325 -2.98 -15.12 -13.17
CA ILE A 325 -3.97 -16.21 -13.29
C ILE A 325 -5.12 -15.82 -14.25
N PRO A 326 -5.86 -14.72 -14.01
CA PRO A 326 -6.87 -14.24 -14.95
C PRO A 326 -6.30 -14.01 -16.37
N GLU A 327 -5.14 -13.38 -16.48
CA GLU A 327 -4.49 -13.07 -17.77
C GLU A 327 -4.19 -14.34 -18.56
N SER A 328 -3.62 -15.35 -17.90
CA SER A 328 -3.26 -16.61 -18.53
C SER A 328 -4.48 -17.34 -19.08
N PHE A 329 -5.55 -17.46 -18.27
CA PHE A 329 -6.74 -18.19 -18.66
C PHE A 329 -7.45 -17.56 -19.87
N VAL A 330 -7.56 -16.23 -19.88
CA VAL A 330 -8.23 -15.48 -20.96
C VAL A 330 -7.55 -15.71 -22.30
N ILE A 331 -6.23 -15.75 -22.37
CA ILE A 331 -5.52 -15.97 -23.64
C ILE A 331 -5.99 -17.27 -24.32
N GLY A 332 -6.11 -18.35 -23.53
CA GLY A 332 -6.60 -19.63 -24.04
C GLY A 332 -8.08 -19.61 -24.40
N ALA A 333 -8.89 -18.94 -23.58
CA ALA A 333 -10.32 -18.81 -23.78
C ALA A 333 -10.66 -18.01 -25.06
N THR A 334 -10.02 -16.86 -25.24
CA THR A 334 -10.18 -16.01 -26.42
C THR A 334 -9.70 -16.70 -27.68
N LEU A 335 -8.58 -17.46 -27.63
CA LEU A 335 -8.14 -18.26 -28.78
C LEU A 335 -9.22 -19.25 -29.22
N LEU A 336 -9.87 -19.94 -28.27
CA LEU A 336 -10.97 -20.85 -28.60
C LEU A 336 -12.15 -20.11 -29.22
N GLY A 337 -12.53 -18.94 -28.68
CA GLY A 337 -13.59 -18.09 -29.24
C GLY A 337 -13.31 -17.71 -30.70
N VAL A 338 -12.07 -17.30 -31.00
CA VAL A 338 -11.64 -16.98 -32.38
C VAL A 338 -11.66 -18.21 -33.28
N LEU A 339 -11.17 -19.36 -32.80
CA LEU A 339 -11.16 -20.62 -33.56
C LEU A 339 -12.57 -21.09 -33.92
N VAL A 340 -13.53 -20.97 -33.00
CA VAL A 340 -14.94 -21.32 -33.23
C VAL A 340 -15.60 -20.38 -34.25
N ALA A 341 -15.21 -19.11 -34.26
CA ALA A 341 -15.70 -18.12 -35.21
C ALA A 341 -14.99 -18.15 -36.58
N TYR A 342 -13.84 -18.84 -36.69
CA TYR A 342 -13.05 -18.86 -37.92
C TYR A 342 -13.63 -19.80 -38.97
N HIS A 343 -13.81 -19.30 -40.20
CA HIS A 343 -14.29 -20.10 -41.32
C HIS A 343 -13.11 -20.61 -42.16
N GLY A 344 -12.79 -21.91 -42.05
CA GLY A 344 -11.73 -22.58 -42.81
C GLY A 344 -10.69 -23.24 -41.92
N GLU A 345 -9.57 -23.68 -42.50
CA GLU A 345 -8.42 -24.13 -41.69
C GLU A 345 -7.66 -22.91 -41.15
N PRO A 346 -7.62 -22.72 -39.82
CA PRO A 346 -6.96 -21.57 -39.23
C PRO A 346 -5.44 -21.71 -39.35
N ALA A 347 -4.76 -20.61 -39.64
CA ALA A 347 -3.32 -20.51 -39.44
C ALA A 347 -3.05 -19.80 -38.10
N LEU A 348 -1.97 -20.16 -37.41
CA LEU A 348 -1.63 -19.56 -36.11
C LEU A 348 -1.70 -18.02 -36.15
N LEU A 349 -1.11 -17.39 -37.17
CA LEU A 349 -1.06 -15.92 -37.30
C LEU A 349 -2.42 -15.25 -37.54
N SER A 350 -3.44 -15.99 -38.01
CA SER A 350 -4.77 -15.43 -38.28
C SER A 350 -5.71 -15.50 -37.08
N VAL A 351 -5.31 -16.18 -36.00
CA VAL A 351 -6.14 -16.39 -34.81
C VAL A 351 -5.53 -15.79 -33.53
N ILE A 352 -4.43 -15.04 -33.67
CA ILE A 352 -3.78 -14.37 -32.54
C ILE A 352 -4.59 -13.15 -32.15
N PRO A 353 -5.02 -13.01 -30.88
CA PRO A 353 -5.59 -11.76 -30.38
C PRO A 353 -4.45 -10.76 -30.11
N TYR A 354 -3.93 -10.15 -31.17
CA TYR A 354 -2.71 -9.34 -31.11
C TYR A 354 -2.84 -8.17 -30.14
N THR A 355 -4.00 -7.52 -30.13
CA THR A 355 -4.28 -6.39 -29.23
C THR A 355 -4.24 -6.80 -27.76
N LEU A 356 -4.80 -7.96 -27.41
CA LEU A 356 -4.75 -8.51 -26.04
C LEU A 356 -3.32 -8.88 -25.63
N ILE A 357 -2.58 -9.60 -26.48
CA ILE A 357 -1.21 -10.03 -26.18
C ILE A 357 -0.28 -8.82 -26.05
N ALA A 358 -0.40 -7.83 -26.93
CA ALA A 358 0.38 -6.61 -26.84
C ALA A 358 0.05 -5.82 -25.57
N GLY A 359 -1.24 -5.69 -25.22
CA GLY A 359 -1.68 -5.02 -23.99
C GLY A 359 -1.12 -5.68 -22.73
N LEU A 360 -1.23 -7.01 -22.63
CA LEU A 360 -0.68 -7.80 -21.52
C LEU A 360 0.85 -7.70 -21.45
N PHE A 361 1.54 -7.80 -22.59
CA PHE A 361 2.99 -7.64 -22.66
C PHE A 361 3.43 -6.27 -22.13
N LEU A 362 2.78 -5.21 -22.59
CA LEU A 362 3.10 -3.83 -22.22
C LEU A 362 2.76 -3.51 -20.76
N SER A 363 1.76 -4.18 -20.19
CA SER A 363 1.40 -4.11 -18.77
C SER A 363 2.44 -4.81 -17.88
N ASN A 364 2.77 -6.05 -18.23
CA ASN A 364 3.63 -6.93 -17.43
C ASN A 364 5.10 -6.50 -17.42
N PHE A 365 5.59 -5.88 -18.49
CA PHE A 365 6.98 -5.46 -18.61
C PHE A 365 7.44 -4.45 -17.53
N PRO A 366 6.79 -3.27 -17.35
CA PRO A 366 7.17 -2.33 -16.31
C PRO A 366 6.93 -2.86 -14.88
N GLU A 367 5.92 -3.70 -14.70
CA GLU A 367 5.62 -4.32 -13.39
C GLU A 367 6.71 -5.31 -12.96
N ALA A 368 7.16 -6.18 -13.87
CA ALA A 368 8.28 -7.09 -13.59
C ALA A 368 9.59 -6.35 -13.33
N MET A 369 9.79 -5.22 -14.01
CA MET A 369 10.95 -4.35 -13.80
C MET A 369 10.94 -3.68 -12.43
N SER A 370 9.86 -2.99 -12.08
CA SER A 370 9.67 -2.31 -10.78
C SER A 370 9.78 -3.31 -9.63
N SER A 371 9.09 -4.44 -9.75
CA SER A 371 9.07 -5.51 -8.74
C SER A 371 10.44 -6.17 -8.55
N SER A 372 11.22 -6.35 -9.62
CA SER A 372 12.58 -6.90 -9.52
C SER A 372 13.56 -5.96 -8.81
N ILE A 373 13.42 -4.64 -9.02
CA ILE A 373 14.17 -3.63 -8.26
C ILE A 373 13.77 -3.70 -6.78
N GLY A 374 12.47 -3.82 -6.49
CA GLY A 374 11.92 -4.02 -5.14
C GLY A 374 12.51 -5.26 -4.45
N MET A 375 12.41 -6.43 -5.06
CA MET A 375 12.95 -7.70 -4.54
C MET A 375 14.46 -7.64 -4.30
N ARG A 376 15.22 -7.02 -5.22
CA ARG A 376 16.67 -6.82 -5.08
C ARG A 376 17.01 -5.91 -3.91
N SER A 377 16.24 -4.83 -3.71
CA SER A 377 16.42 -3.92 -2.58
C SER A 377 16.17 -4.62 -1.23
N GLN A 378 15.42 -5.72 -1.22
CA GLN A 378 15.11 -6.54 -0.05
C GLN A 378 16.09 -7.72 0.14
N GLY A 379 17.18 -7.77 -0.63
CA GLY A 379 18.29 -8.72 -0.42
C GLY A 379 18.21 -10.01 -1.22
N TRP A 380 17.22 -10.19 -2.09
CA TRP A 380 17.20 -11.35 -2.99
C TRP A 380 18.27 -11.27 -4.08
N GLY A 381 18.94 -12.39 -4.34
CA GLY A 381 19.95 -12.51 -5.40
C GLY A 381 19.34 -12.48 -6.80
N ARG A 382 20.09 -11.91 -7.76
CA ARG A 382 19.66 -11.75 -9.17
C ARG A 382 19.18 -13.04 -9.82
N GLY A 383 19.89 -14.16 -9.61
CA GLY A 383 19.53 -15.45 -10.20
C GLY A 383 18.21 -16.00 -9.67
N ARG A 384 17.93 -15.83 -8.38
CA ARG A 384 16.65 -16.24 -7.78
C ARG A 384 15.49 -15.43 -8.32
N ILE A 385 15.67 -14.10 -8.42
CA ILE A 385 14.65 -13.20 -8.97
C ILE A 385 14.32 -13.62 -10.42
N LEU A 386 15.33 -13.73 -11.29
CA LEU A 386 15.12 -14.10 -12.69
C LEU A 386 14.47 -15.49 -12.84
N PHE A 387 14.90 -16.47 -12.05
CA PHE A 387 14.29 -17.80 -12.04
C PHE A 387 12.80 -17.74 -11.72
N MET A 388 12.40 -16.92 -10.74
CA MET A 388 10.99 -16.79 -10.35
C MET A 388 10.12 -16.15 -11.44
N TRP A 389 10.69 -15.25 -12.25
CA TRP A 389 9.99 -14.70 -13.41
C TRP A 389 9.86 -15.69 -14.56
N VAL A 390 10.86 -16.55 -14.77
CA VAL A 390 10.76 -17.65 -15.74
C VAL A 390 9.71 -18.66 -15.29
N VAL A 391 9.64 -18.99 -13.99
CA VAL A 391 8.59 -19.85 -13.44
C VAL A 391 7.21 -19.23 -13.67
N LEU A 392 7.05 -17.93 -13.43
CA LEU A 392 5.79 -17.24 -13.69
C LEU A 392 5.40 -17.26 -15.17
N MET A 393 6.36 -17.02 -16.08
CA MET A 393 6.14 -17.14 -17.52
C MET A 393 5.64 -18.53 -17.93
N VAL A 394 6.25 -19.59 -17.37
CA VAL A 394 5.83 -20.98 -17.63
C VAL A 394 4.43 -21.25 -17.08
N MET A 395 4.11 -20.73 -15.88
CA MET A 395 2.77 -20.85 -15.31
C MET A 395 1.71 -20.11 -16.14
N THR A 396 2.03 -18.92 -16.68
CA THR A 396 1.13 -18.20 -17.59
C THR A 396 0.90 -18.95 -18.89
N ALA A 397 1.95 -19.55 -19.46
CA ALA A 397 1.81 -20.44 -20.62
C ALA A 397 0.88 -21.62 -20.30
N ALA A 398 1.11 -22.32 -19.18
CA ALA A 398 0.28 -23.43 -18.73
C ALA A 398 -1.17 -23.00 -18.47
N GLY A 399 -1.38 -21.83 -17.86
CA GLY A 399 -2.70 -21.25 -17.61
C GLY A 399 -3.47 -20.96 -18.89
N ALA A 400 -2.80 -20.50 -19.95
CA ALA A 400 -3.41 -20.36 -21.27
C ALA A 400 -3.80 -21.70 -21.89
N GLY A 401 -2.96 -22.73 -21.77
CA GLY A 401 -3.33 -24.09 -22.15
C GLY A 401 -4.56 -24.59 -21.38
N LEU A 402 -4.62 -24.35 -20.06
CA LEU A 402 -5.77 -24.70 -19.23
C LEU A 402 -7.03 -23.93 -19.62
N GLY A 403 -6.90 -22.65 -20.00
CA GLY A 403 -8.01 -21.84 -20.51
C GLY A 403 -8.62 -22.42 -21.78
N TYR A 404 -7.77 -22.81 -22.74
CA TYR A 404 -8.21 -23.50 -23.96
C TYR A 404 -8.89 -24.83 -23.62
N ALA A 405 -8.24 -25.66 -22.79
CA ALA A 405 -8.73 -26.99 -22.46
C ALA A 405 -10.06 -26.95 -21.69
N ALA A 406 -10.22 -26.01 -20.76
CA ALA A 406 -11.48 -25.81 -20.06
C ALA A 406 -12.58 -25.31 -21.02
N GLY A 407 -12.25 -24.40 -21.92
CA GLY A 407 -13.19 -23.83 -22.88
C GLY A 407 -13.89 -24.87 -23.78
N GLU A 408 -13.21 -25.95 -24.17
CA GLU A 408 -13.83 -27.02 -24.98
C GLU A 408 -14.96 -27.76 -24.27
N TYR A 409 -14.97 -27.79 -22.94
CA TYR A 409 -15.96 -28.52 -22.13
C TYR A 409 -17.06 -27.63 -21.56
N LEU A 410 -16.92 -26.31 -21.66
CA LEU A 410 -17.84 -25.34 -21.09
C LEU A 410 -18.85 -24.87 -22.12
N ASP A 411 -20.10 -24.66 -21.69
CA ASP A 411 -21.08 -23.99 -22.51
C ASP A 411 -20.72 -22.51 -22.72
N HIS A 412 -21.28 -21.92 -23.79
CA HIS A 412 -20.96 -20.54 -24.18
C HIS A 412 -21.23 -19.52 -23.07
N THR A 413 -22.33 -19.67 -22.32
CA THR A 413 -22.67 -18.73 -21.24
C THR A 413 -21.69 -18.82 -20.07
N THR A 414 -21.28 -20.04 -19.70
CA THR A 414 -20.25 -20.23 -18.67
C THR A 414 -18.90 -19.67 -19.13
N MET A 415 -18.54 -19.85 -20.41
CA MET A 415 -17.31 -19.30 -20.96
C MET A 415 -17.27 -17.77 -20.88
N VAL A 416 -18.33 -17.10 -21.34
CA VAL A 416 -18.49 -15.63 -21.26
C VAL A 416 -18.48 -15.14 -19.80
N THR A 417 -19.01 -15.94 -18.87
CA THR A 417 -18.95 -15.63 -17.43
C THR A 417 -17.52 -15.65 -16.90
N ILE A 418 -16.68 -16.61 -17.33
CA ILE A 418 -15.27 -16.68 -16.92
C ILE A 418 -14.45 -15.57 -17.57
N GLU A 419 -14.69 -15.26 -18.84
CA GLU A 419 -14.09 -14.09 -19.51
C GLU A 419 -14.48 -12.80 -18.77
N GLY A 420 -15.75 -12.65 -18.40
CA GLY A 420 -16.23 -11.58 -17.55
C GLY A 420 -15.47 -11.52 -16.22
N MET A 421 -15.30 -12.66 -15.54
CA MET A 421 -14.52 -12.75 -14.30
C MET A 421 -13.11 -12.21 -14.46
N ALA A 422 -12.42 -12.60 -15.52
CA ALA A 422 -11.09 -12.12 -15.79
C ALA A 422 -11.04 -10.64 -16.18
N ALA A 423 -12.00 -10.15 -16.98
CA ALA A 423 -12.15 -8.73 -17.29
C ALA A 423 -12.36 -7.88 -16.03
N GLY A 424 -13.21 -8.34 -15.11
CA GLY A 424 -13.45 -7.68 -13.83
C GLY A 424 -12.22 -7.66 -12.92
N ALA A 425 -11.50 -8.78 -12.84
CA ALA A 425 -10.25 -8.88 -12.09
C ALA A 425 -9.17 -7.94 -12.65
N MET A 426 -8.91 -7.98 -13.96
CA MET A 426 -7.92 -7.12 -14.62
C MET A 426 -8.28 -5.63 -14.53
N LEU A 427 -9.56 -5.27 -14.68
CA LEU A 427 -10.02 -3.88 -14.49
C LEU A 427 -9.78 -3.39 -13.06
N THR A 428 -10.06 -4.24 -12.07
CA THR A 428 -9.80 -3.94 -10.65
C THR A 428 -8.31 -3.77 -10.39
N MET A 429 -7.46 -4.59 -11.01
CA MET A 429 -6.01 -4.49 -10.94
C MET A 429 -5.47 -3.18 -11.55
N ILE A 430 -5.95 -2.77 -12.73
CA ILE A 430 -5.58 -1.50 -13.36
C ILE A 430 -5.92 -0.32 -12.43
N ALA A 431 -7.13 -0.30 -11.88
CA ALA A 431 -7.64 0.79 -11.04
C ALA A 431 -6.98 0.86 -9.66
N SER A 432 -6.75 -0.29 -9.02
CA SER A 432 -6.20 -0.36 -7.66
C SER A 432 -4.67 -0.25 -7.63
N ALA A 433 -4.01 -0.64 -8.72
CA ALA A 433 -2.58 -0.92 -8.69
C ALA A 433 -1.80 -0.12 -9.74
N MET A 434 -2.11 -0.28 -11.03
CA MET A 434 -1.30 0.32 -12.11
C MET A 434 -1.42 1.84 -12.20
N ILE A 435 -2.65 2.37 -12.20
CA ILE A 435 -2.89 3.83 -12.31
C ILE A 435 -2.33 4.57 -11.08
N PRO A 436 -2.63 4.16 -9.84
CA PRO A 436 -2.08 4.83 -8.65
C PRO A 436 -0.55 4.79 -8.59
N GLU A 437 0.08 3.68 -9.00
CA GLU A 437 1.54 3.55 -9.05
C GLU A 437 2.16 4.53 -10.06
N ALA A 438 1.58 4.66 -11.25
CA ALA A 438 2.04 5.61 -12.24
C ALA A 438 1.90 7.07 -11.77
N VAL A 439 0.78 7.41 -11.12
CA VAL A 439 0.58 8.75 -10.54
C VAL A 439 1.63 9.04 -9.48
N HIS A 440 1.96 8.05 -8.64
CA HIS A 440 2.97 8.20 -7.60
C HIS A 440 4.38 8.40 -8.17
N LEU A 441 4.77 7.61 -9.18
CA LEU A 441 6.12 7.67 -9.74
C LEU A 441 6.36 8.84 -10.70
N GLY A 442 5.32 9.26 -11.43
CA GLY A 442 5.42 10.24 -12.53
C GLY A 442 4.64 11.54 -12.34
N GLY A 443 3.74 11.58 -11.36
CA GLY A 443 2.75 12.64 -11.20
C GLY A 443 1.52 12.44 -12.10
N ALA A 444 0.42 13.11 -11.75
CA ALA A 444 -0.88 12.94 -12.42
C ALA A 444 -0.84 13.24 -13.93
N SER A 445 -0.06 14.23 -14.36
CA SER A 445 0.03 14.60 -15.79
C SER A 445 0.69 13.52 -16.64
N VAL A 446 1.78 12.92 -16.15
CA VAL A 446 2.48 11.84 -16.88
C VAL A 446 1.62 10.60 -16.93
N ALA A 447 0.99 10.23 -15.81
CA ALA A 447 0.09 9.09 -15.74
C ALA A 447 -1.10 9.27 -16.70
N GLY A 448 -1.83 10.38 -16.62
CA GLY A 448 -3.00 10.62 -17.45
C GLY A 448 -2.69 10.63 -18.95
N LEU A 449 -1.64 11.37 -19.38
CA LEU A 449 -1.26 11.43 -20.79
C LEU A 449 -0.76 10.08 -21.33
N SER A 450 -0.01 9.32 -20.51
CA SER A 450 0.50 8.02 -20.93
C SER A 450 -0.59 6.97 -21.00
N THR A 451 -1.56 6.98 -20.07
CA THR A 451 -2.76 6.13 -20.13
C THR A 451 -3.60 6.42 -21.37
N LEU A 452 -3.82 7.70 -21.69
CA LEU A 452 -4.49 8.07 -22.95
C LEU A 452 -3.70 7.57 -24.16
N ALA A 453 -2.39 7.77 -24.18
CA ALA A 453 -1.55 7.32 -25.29
C ALA A 453 -1.60 5.79 -25.47
N GLY A 454 -1.58 5.02 -24.38
CA GLY A 454 -1.72 3.56 -24.41
C GLY A 454 -3.07 3.11 -24.93
N PHE A 455 -4.15 3.74 -24.46
CA PHE A 455 -5.50 3.46 -24.93
C PHE A 455 -5.63 3.74 -26.43
N VAL A 456 -5.22 4.92 -26.88
CA VAL A 456 -5.27 5.31 -28.30
C VAL A 456 -4.39 4.41 -29.16
N ALA A 457 -3.20 4.04 -28.69
CA ALA A 457 -2.32 3.11 -29.40
C ALA A 457 -2.99 1.74 -29.58
N SER A 458 -3.66 1.23 -28.55
CA SER A 458 -4.41 -0.04 -28.62
C SER A 458 -5.58 0.04 -29.60
N VAL A 459 -6.35 1.14 -29.61
CA VAL A 459 -7.41 1.35 -30.61
C VAL A 459 -6.84 1.41 -32.01
N ALA A 460 -5.79 2.21 -32.23
CA ALA A 460 -5.17 2.36 -33.54
C ALA A 460 -4.60 1.04 -34.05
N PHE A 461 -3.98 0.25 -33.15
CA PHE A 461 -3.46 -1.06 -33.47
C PHE A 461 -4.59 -2.03 -33.88
N LYS A 462 -5.69 -2.08 -33.12
CA LYS A 462 -6.85 -2.93 -33.48
C LYS A 462 -7.51 -2.55 -34.81
N MET A 463 -7.53 -1.27 -35.15
CA MET A 463 -8.09 -0.80 -36.43
C MET A 463 -7.21 -1.16 -37.64
N LEU A 464 -5.93 -1.49 -37.41
CA LEU A 464 -4.98 -1.91 -38.45
C LEU A 464 -4.83 -3.43 -38.55
N GLU A 465 -5.22 -4.15 -37.49
CA GLU A 465 -5.41 -5.61 -37.44
C GLU A 465 -6.62 -6.03 -38.29
#